data_AF-A0A8T3U5R0-F1
#
_entry.id   AF-A0A8T3U5R0-F1
#
_cell.length_a   1.000
_cell.length_b   1.000
_cell.length_c   1.000
_cell.angle_alpha   90.00
_cell.angle_beta   90.00
_cell.angle_gamma   90.00
#
_symmetry.space_group_name_H-M   'P 1'
#
loop_
_entity.id
_entity.type
_entity.pdbx_description
1 polymer ?
#
loop_
_entity_poly.entity_id
_entity_poly.type
_entity_poly.pdbx_seq_one_letter_code
_entity_poly.pdbx_strand_id
1 'polypeptide(L)'
;MKKQKIRIGNLHEVTHSKYVPLMESNDRILRKNAFNSLYNNYKNSEQSTTEIYLSEVKLENEFAKLLNYESLLDRSTRGDESSIKVYDTLISSVNKNMKIYHKYHDLRRKILGLGKDYTSYDLYANIIESRDNKKYTIEEARDIILENLSILRKRLYRCFEKSIF
;
A
#
# COMPACT_ATOMS: atom_id res chain seq x y z
N MET A 1 37.18 -9.88 29.05
CA MET A 1 35.70 -9.70 29.03
C MET A 1 35.35 -8.54 28.11
N LYS A 2 34.80 -8.79 26.92
CA LYS A 2 34.41 -7.74 25.96
C LYS A 2 33.11 -7.08 26.45
N LYS A 3 33.18 -5.78 26.79
CA LYS A 3 32.00 -4.97 27.14
C LYS A 3 31.08 -4.89 25.93
N GLN A 4 29.98 -5.65 25.95
CA GLN A 4 28.94 -5.55 24.94
C GLN A 4 28.11 -4.30 25.26
N LYS A 5 28.18 -3.29 24.38
CA LYS A 5 27.41 -2.05 24.49
C LYS A 5 25.93 -2.43 24.30
N ILE A 6 25.17 -2.54 25.39
CA ILE A 6 23.72 -2.75 25.33
C ILE A 6 23.14 -1.50 24.65
N ARG A 7 22.77 -1.60 23.37
CA ARG A 7 22.01 -0.54 22.68
C ARG A 7 20.59 -0.61 23.21
N ILE A 8 20.25 0.27 24.14
CA ILE A 8 18.87 0.53 24.52
C ILE A 8 18.23 1.22 23.30
N GLY A 9 17.26 0.55 22.66
CA GLY A 9 16.52 1.11 21.54
C GLY A 9 15.49 2.14 22.02
N ASN A 10 15.03 3.02 21.12
CA ASN A 10 13.95 3.96 21.42
C ASN A 10 12.59 3.27 21.29
N LEU A 11 11.63 3.63 22.14
CA LEU A 11 10.26 3.18 22.00
C LEU A 11 9.60 3.91 20.84
N HIS A 12 9.04 3.14 19.90
CA HIS A 12 8.25 3.65 18.79
C HIS A 12 6.85 3.09 18.86
N GLU A 13 5.86 3.97 18.95
CA GLU A 13 4.45 3.58 18.91
C GLU A 13 4.03 3.21 17.48
N VAL A 14 3.39 2.05 17.32
CA VAL A 14 2.88 1.55 16.04
C VAL A 14 1.38 1.79 15.98
N THR A 15 0.98 2.81 15.21
CA THR A 15 -0.41 3.05 14.80
C THR A 15 -0.55 2.85 13.30
N HIS A 16 -1.77 2.76 12.77
CA HIS A 16 -1.98 2.65 11.32
C HIS A 16 -1.33 3.80 10.53
N SER A 17 -1.42 5.03 11.04
CA SER A 17 -0.80 6.21 10.40
C SER A 17 0.73 6.20 10.47
N LYS A 18 1.31 5.65 11.54
CA LYS A 18 2.76 5.58 11.74
C LYS A 18 3.40 4.35 11.11
N TYR A 19 2.62 3.33 10.75
CA TYR A 19 3.14 2.06 10.25
C TYR A 19 3.99 2.24 8.99
N VAL A 20 3.45 2.87 7.94
CA VAL A 20 4.18 3.07 6.68
C VAL A 20 5.49 3.88 6.91
N PRO A 21 5.47 5.03 7.60
CA PRO A 21 6.70 5.75 7.94
C PRO A 21 7.76 4.89 8.68
N LEU A 22 7.33 4.03 9.61
CA LEU A 22 8.24 3.11 10.32
C LEU A 22 8.81 2.04 9.38
N MET A 23 8.01 1.56 8.43
CA MET A 23 8.39 0.57 7.42
C MET A 23 9.29 1.15 6.31
N GLU A 24 9.31 2.46 6.13
CA GLU A 24 10.23 3.15 5.20
C GLU A 24 11.61 3.43 5.82
N SER A 25 11.75 3.26 7.14
CA SER A 25 13.01 3.49 7.85
C SER A 25 14.16 2.66 7.30
N ASN A 26 15.35 3.27 7.24
CA ASN A 26 16.60 2.56 6.89
C ASN A 26 16.99 1.52 7.96
N ASP A 27 16.51 1.66 9.20
CA ASP A 27 16.73 0.66 10.25
C ASP A 27 15.84 -0.57 10.04
N ARG A 28 16.45 -1.65 9.55
CA ARG A 28 15.76 -2.92 9.30
C ARG A 28 15.19 -3.56 10.58
N ILE A 29 15.84 -3.36 11.73
CA ILE A 29 15.34 -3.89 13.02
C ILE A 29 14.05 -3.16 13.38
N LEU A 30 14.01 -1.84 13.20
CA LEU A 30 12.79 -1.05 13.40
C LEU A 30 11.66 -1.53 12.49
N ARG A 31 11.92 -1.75 11.20
CA ARG A 31 10.92 -2.29 10.25
C ARG A 31 10.38 -3.65 10.70
N LYS A 32 11.28 -4.58 11.06
CA LYS A 32 10.89 -5.91 11.53
C LYS A 32 10.04 -5.83 12.80
N ASN A 33 10.41 -4.99 13.75
CA ASN A 33 9.67 -4.81 15.00
C ASN A 33 8.30 -4.19 14.76
N ALA A 34 8.20 -3.16 13.91
CA ALA A 34 6.94 -2.55 13.52
C ALA A 34 6.02 -3.54 12.80
N PHE A 35 6.55 -4.31 11.86
CA PHE A 35 5.83 -5.39 11.17
C PHE A 35 5.28 -6.42 12.18
N ASN A 36 6.14 -6.98 13.02
CA ASN A 36 5.71 -7.98 14.00
C ASN A 36 4.69 -7.43 14.99
N SER A 37 4.89 -6.19 15.46
CA SER A 37 3.94 -5.54 16.37
C SER A 37 2.54 -5.44 15.77
N LEU A 38 2.43 -4.97 14.52
CA LEU A 38 1.14 -4.86 13.84
C LEU A 38 0.49 -6.23 13.58
N TYR A 39 1.24 -7.17 12.99
CA TYR A 39 0.68 -8.47 12.61
C TYR A 39 0.39 -9.38 13.81
N ASN A 40 1.10 -9.23 14.93
CA ASN A 40 0.75 -9.92 16.18
C ASN A 40 -0.58 -9.42 16.74
N ASN A 41 -0.88 -8.13 16.65
CA ASN A 41 -2.18 -7.59 17.06
C ASN A 41 -3.32 -8.15 16.20
N TYR A 42 -3.13 -8.24 14.88
CA TYR A 42 -4.09 -8.90 14.00
C TYR A 42 -4.27 -10.38 14.33
N LYS A 43 -3.16 -11.10 14.60
CA LYS A 43 -3.21 -12.50 15.00
C LYS A 43 -4.00 -12.71 16.30
N ASN A 44 -3.83 -11.83 17.28
CA ASN A 44 -4.58 -11.90 18.54
C ASN A 44 -6.10 -11.69 18.36
N SER A 45 -6.51 -11.03 17.28
CA SER A 45 -7.91 -10.74 16.94
C SER A 45 -8.40 -11.54 15.72
N GLU A 46 -7.67 -12.59 15.32
CA GLU A 46 -7.91 -13.37 14.10
C GLU A 46 -9.31 -13.99 14.08
N GLN A 47 -9.73 -14.60 15.20
CA GLN A 47 -11.03 -15.25 15.30
C GLN A 47 -12.18 -14.26 15.12
N SER A 48 -12.18 -13.17 15.90
CA SER A 48 -13.25 -12.16 15.84
C SER A 48 -13.30 -11.47 14.47
N THR A 49 -12.14 -11.15 13.89
CA THR A 49 -12.06 -10.56 12.55
C THR A 49 -12.64 -11.51 11.49
N THR A 50 -12.33 -12.81 11.60
CA THR A 50 -12.83 -13.84 10.68
C THR A 50 -14.34 -14.00 10.79
N GLU A 51 -14.89 -14.04 12.00
CA GLU A 51 -16.33 -14.18 12.24
C GLU A 51 -17.11 -12.98 11.69
N ILE A 52 -16.65 -11.76 11.94
CA ILE A 52 -17.27 -10.53 11.41
C ILE A 52 -17.22 -10.52 9.88
N TYR A 53 -16.06 -10.84 9.28
CA TYR A 53 -15.94 -10.88 7.83
C TYR A 53 -16.84 -11.95 7.21
N LEU A 54 -16.90 -13.15 7.81
CA LEU A 54 -17.74 -14.23 7.33
C LEU A 54 -19.23 -13.90 7.45
N SER A 55 -19.65 -13.25 8.53
CA SER A 55 -21.04 -12.81 8.69
C SER A 55 -21.44 -11.81 7.61
N GLU A 56 -20.55 -10.86 7.30
CA GLU A 56 -20.80 -9.83 6.28
C GLU A 56 -20.90 -10.45 4.89
N VAL A 57 -19.95 -11.33 4.52
CA VAL A 57 -19.97 -12.02 3.23
C VAL A 57 -21.23 -12.87 3.08
N LYS A 58 -21.69 -13.55 4.13
CA LYS A 58 -22.95 -14.32 4.09
C LYS A 58 -24.14 -13.39 3.88
N LEU A 59 -24.23 -12.31 4.65
CA LEU A 59 -25.30 -11.33 4.55
C LEU A 59 -25.40 -10.75 3.12
N GLU A 60 -24.28 -10.30 2.56
CA GLU A 60 -24.21 -9.70 1.23
C GLU A 60 -24.55 -10.71 0.12
N ASN A 61 -24.15 -11.97 0.27
CA ASN A 61 -24.54 -13.03 -0.67
C ASN A 61 -26.05 -13.30 -0.63
N GLU A 62 -26.67 -13.32 0.55
CA GLU A 62 -28.13 -13.51 0.65
C GLU A 62 -28.87 -12.30 0.06
N PHE A 63 -28.41 -11.07 0.29
CA PHE A 63 -28.98 -9.90 -0.37
C PHE A 63 -28.85 -9.94 -1.89
N ALA A 64 -27.71 -10.36 -2.43
CA ALA A 64 -27.53 -10.51 -3.87
C ALA A 64 -28.57 -11.47 -4.47
N LYS A 65 -28.82 -12.62 -3.82
CA LYS A 65 -29.85 -13.58 -4.23
C LYS A 65 -31.26 -13.00 -4.15
N LEU A 66 -31.62 -12.35 -3.03
CA LEU A 66 -32.94 -11.76 -2.84
C LEU A 66 -33.27 -10.68 -3.88
N LEU A 67 -32.25 -9.97 -4.34
CA LEU A 67 -32.36 -8.96 -5.40
C LEU A 67 -32.21 -9.53 -6.82
N ASN A 68 -32.22 -10.86 -6.97
CA ASN A 68 -32.11 -11.57 -8.25
C ASN A 68 -30.81 -11.30 -9.04
N TYR A 69 -29.69 -11.04 -8.36
CA TYR A 69 -28.36 -11.07 -8.98
C TYR A 69 -27.83 -12.51 -9.05
N GLU A 70 -27.01 -12.81 -10.06
CA GLU A 70 -26.44 -14.15 -10.23
C GLU A 70 -25.40 -14.49 -9.15
N SER A 71 -24.75 -13.47 -8.60
CA SER A 71 -23.79 -13.59 -7.50
C SER A 71 -23.56 -12.24 -6.82
N LEU A 72 -22.90 -12.26 -5.66
CA LEU A 72 -22.42 -11.02 -5.05
C LEU A 72 -21.46 -10.25 -5.98
N LEU A 73 -20.62 -10.95 -6.75
CA LEU A 73 -19.71 -10.32 -7.71
C LEU A 73 -20.47 -9.64 -8.87
N ASP A 74 -21.54 -10.26 -9.38
CA ASP A 74 -22.43 -9.65 -10.38
C ASP A 74 -23.04 -8.35 -9.84
N ARG A 75 -23.57 -8.39 -8.61
CA ARG A 75 -24.13 -7.22 -7.93
C ARG A 75 -23.10 -6.10 -7.77
N SER A 76 -21.90 -6.41 -7.29
CA SER A 76 -20.84 -5.41 -7.09
C SER A 76 -20.36 -4.80 -8.41
N THR A 77 -20.13 -5.62 -9.44
CA THR A 77 -19.62 -5.11 -10.72
C THR A 77 -20.63 -4.23 -11.46
N ARG A 78 -21.94 -4.54 -11.38
CA ARG A 78 -22.99 -3.66 -11.94
C ARG A 78 -23.08 -2.33 -11.22
N GLY A 79 -22.84 -2.29 -9.91
CA GLY A 79 -22.81 -1.06 -9.11
C GLY A 79 -21.74 -0.06 -9.57
N ASP A 80 -20.63 -0.56 -10.12
CA ASP A 80 -19.52 0.23 -10.64
C ASP A 80 -19.59 0.47 -12.16
N GLU A 81 -20.76 0.29 -12.78
CA GLU A 81 -20.93 0.35 -14.25
C GLU A 81 -19.95 -0.57 -15.01
N SER A 82 -19.57 -1.68 -14.39
CA SER A 82 -18.61 -2.66 -14.89
C SER A 82 -19.28 -4.03 -15.15
N SER A 83 -18.49 -5.06 -15.42
CA SER A 83 -18.99 -6.43 -15.61
C SER A 83 -18.02 -7.46 -15.04
N ILE A 84 -18.53 -8.65 -14.74
CA ILE A 84 -17.71 -9.82 -14.35
C ILE A 84 -16.60 -10.07 -15.38
N LYS A 85 -16.89 -9.92 -16.68
CA LYS A 85 -15.89 -10.08 -17.74
C LYS A 85 -14.71 -9.13 -17.57
N VAL A 86 -14.95 -7.87 -17.21
CA VAL A 86 -13.88 -6.88 -16.97
C VAL A 86 -13.06 -7.29 -15.73
N TYR A 87 -13.74 -7.72 -14.66
CA TYR A 87 -13.09 -8.23 -13.44
C TYR A 87 -12.17 -9.43 -13.73
N ASP A 88 -12.67 -10.45 -14.42
CA ASP A 88 -11.90 -11.66 -14.78
C ASP A 88 -10.75 -11.34 -15.74
N THR A 89 -10.99 -10.41 -16.69
CA THR A 89 -9.95 -9.95 -17.61
C THR A 89 -8.83 -9.23 -16.86
N LEU A 90 -9.14 -8.43 -15.85
CA LEU A 90 -8.14 -7.76 -15.01
C LEU A 90 -7.30 -8.79 -14.24
N ILE A 91 -7.94 -9.72 -13.53
CA ILE A 91 -7.24 -10.75 -12.73
C ILE A 91 -6.33 -11.59 -13.62
N SER A 92 -6.85 -12.10 -14.75
CA SER A 92 -6.07 -12.92 -15.68
C SER A 92 -4.90 -12.14 -16.30
N SER A 93 -5.11 -10.87 -16.65
CA SER A 93 -4.07 -10.02 -17.21
C SER A 93 -2.96 -9.70 -16.21
N VAL A 94 -3.31 -9.41 -14.96
CA VAL A 94 -2.33 -9.20 -13.88
C VAL A 94 -1.53 -10.48 -13.63
N ASN A 95 -2.21 -11.62 -13.46
CA ASN A 95 -1.56 -12.92 -13.22
C ASN A 95 -0.59 -13.29 -14.34
N LYS A 96 -0.98 -13.09 -15.61
CA LYS A 96 -0.11 -13.34 -16.78
C LYS A 96 1.16 -12.47 -16.79
N ASN A 97 1.11 -11.30 -16.15
CA ASN A 97 2.21 -10.33 -16.15
C ASN A 97 2.97 -10.24 -14.81
N MET A 98 2.72 -11.15 -13.86
CA MET A 98 3.39 -11.19 -12.55
C MET A 98 4.91 -11.28 -12.62
N LYS A 99 5.48 -11.72 -13.75
CA LYS A 99 6.94 -11.65 -14.00
C LYS A 99 7.52 -10.25 -13.81
N ILE A 100 6.77 -9.19 -14.09
CA ILE A 100 7.23 -7.80 -13.91
C ILE A 100 7.37 -7.48 -12.42
N TYR A 101 6.37 -7.88 -11.63
CA TYR A 101 6.40 -7.78 -10.16
C TYR A 101 7.61 -8.53 -9.58
N HIS A 102 7.83 -9.78 -9.99
CA HIS A 102 8.99 -10.57 -9.53
C HIS A 102 10.32 -9.91 -9.93
N LYS A 103 10.44 -9.41 -11.18
CA LYS A 103 11.64 -8.69 -11.64
C LYS A 103 11.93 -7.44 -10.80
N TYR A 104 10.89 -6.71 -10.39
CA TYR A 104 11.03 -5.54 -9.52
C TYR A 104 11.52 -5.94 -8.13
N HIS A 105 10.97 -6.99 -7.51
CA HIS A 105 11.44 -7.46 -6.21
C HIS A 105 12.85 -8.07 -6.25
N ASP A 106 13.22 -8.73 -7.35
CA ASP A 106 14.59 -9.20 -7.57
C ASP A 106 15.58 -8.03 -7.63
N LEU A 107 15.20 -6.92 -8.26
CA LEU A 107 16.00 -5.69 -8.30
C LEU A 107 16.15 -5.09 -6.90
N ARG A 108 15.03 -4.93 -6.16
CA ARG A 108 15.04 -4.42 -4.79
C ARG A 108 15.93 -5.25 -3.88
N ARG A 109 15.80 -6.58 -3.94
CA ARG A 109 16.61 -7.55 -3.20
C ARG A 109 18.11 -7.37 -3.48
N LYS A 110 18.49 -7.14 -4.74
CA LYS A 110 19.89 -6.89 -5.14
C LYS A 110 20.40 -5.57 -4.59
N ILE A 111 19.63 -4.48 -4.71
CA ILE A 111 20.01 -3.15 -4.23
C ILE A 111 20.20 -3.15 -2.70
N LEU A 112 19.30 -3.80 -1.97
CA LEU A 112 19.35 -3.88 -0.51
C LEU A 112 20.42 -4.88 0.01
N GLY A 113 21.04 -5.68 -0.88
CA GLY A 113 22.04 -6.68 -0.49
C GLY A 113 21.49 -7.81 0.38
N LEU A 114 20.18 -8.06 0.38
CA LEU A 114 19.53 -8.98 1.34
C LEU A 114 19.47 -10.43 0.88
N GLY A 115 19.69 -10.71 -0.42
CA GLY A 115 19.63 -12.08 -0.93
C GLY A 115 18.36 -12.83 -0.46
N LYS A 116 18.51 -14.06 0.03
CA LYS A 116 17.37 -14.88 0.49
C LYS A 116 16.64 -14.31 1.72
N ASP A 117 17.25 -13.38 2.44
CA ASP A 117 16.65 -12.77 3.63
C ASP A 117 15.67 -11.64 3.29
N TYR A 118 15.42 -11.37 2.00
CA TYR A 118 14.42 -10.39 1.56
C TYR A 118 13.00 -10.84 1.93
N THR A 119 12.30 -10.04 2.73
CA THR A 119 10.99 -10.41 3.31
C THR A 119 9.98 -9.28 3.21
N SER A 120 8.75 -9.53 3.68
CA SER A 120 7.63 -8.58 3.64
C SER A 120 7.93 -7.23 4.30
N TYR A 121 8.78 -7.19 5.34
CA TYR A 121 9.17 -5.92 5.97
C TYR A 121 10.31 -5.17 5.27
N ASP A 122 10.75 -5.64 4.11
CA ASP A 122 11.68 -4.95 3.22
C ASP A 122 10.97 -4.36 1.98
N LEU A 123 9.65 -4.52 1.89
CA LEU A 123 8.84 -4.03 0.76
C LEU A 123 8.79 -2.50 0.68
N TYR A 124 8.76 -1.82 1.81
CA TYR A 124 8.71 -0.35 1.92
C TYR A 124 10.08 0.31 2.09
N ALA A 125 11.14 -0.47 2.31
CA ALA A 125 12.47 0.07 2.50
C ALA A 125 12.86 0.99 1.33
N ASN A 126 13.37 2.18 1.62
CA ASN A 126 13.80 3.05 0.54
C ASN A 126 15.04 2.45 -0.16
N ILE A 127 14.92 2.18 -1.46
CA ILE A 127 16.01 1.63 -2.29
C ILE A 127 16.80 2.73 -3.00
N ILE A 128 16.33 3.97 -2.91
CA ILE A 128 16.96 5.15 -3.47
C ILE A 128 17.59 5.88 -2.28
N GLU A 129 18.91 6.03 -2.28
CA GLU A 129 19.53 7.02 -1.40
C GLU A 129 18.97 8.38 -1.80
N SER A 130 18.10 8.97 -0.96
CA SER A 130 17.55 10.29 -1.22
C SER A 130 18.69 11.30 -1.18
N ARG A 131 19.32 11.54 -2.34
CA ARG A 131 20.35 12.58 -2.47
C ARG A 131 19.78 13.98 -2.29
N ASP A 132 18.46 14.14 -2.37
CA ASP A 132 17.77 15.40 -2.17
C ASP A 132 16.53 15.21 -1.29
N ASN A 133 16.68 15.37 0.04
CA ASN A 133 15.54 15.74 0.90
C ASN A 133 15.18 17.23 0.64
N LYS A 134 14.95 17.57 -0.64
CA LYS A 134 14.57 18.92 -1.05
C LYS A 134 13.26 19.24 -0.38
N LYS A 135 13.28 20.29 0.42
CA LYS A 135 12.09 20.89 0.99
C LYS A 135 11.58 21.88 -0.03
N TYR A 136 10.29 21.82 -0.30
CA TYR A 136 9.60 22.80 -1.13
C TYR A 136 8.67 23.60 -0.22
N THR A 137 8.63 24.90 -0.44
CA THR A 137 7.54 25.75 0.03
C THR A 137 6.24 25.36 -0.68
N ILE A 138 5.10 25.78 -0.13
CA ILE A 138 3.79 25.50 -0.75
C ILE A 138 3.73 26.14 -2.14
N GLU A 139 4.30 27.33 -2.27
CA GLU A 139 4.36 28.12 -3.50
C GLU A 139 5.20 27.42 -4.57
N GLU A 140 6.39 26.94 -4.22
CA GLU A 140 7.24 26.17 -5.15
C GLU A 140 6.55 24.88 -5.60
N ALA A 141 5.91 24.15 -4.68
CA ALA A 141 5.17 22.94 -5.01
C ALA A 141 4.00 23.25 -5.96
N ARG A 142 3.26 24.34 -5.72
CA ARG A 142 2.18 24.79 -6.61
C ARG A 142 2.69 25.07 -8.01
N ASP A 143 3.77 25.86 -8.12
CA ASP A 143 4.27 26.30 -9.42
C ASP A 143 4.79 25.11 -10.24
N ILE A 144 5.49 24.15 -9.59
CA ILE A 144 5.89 22.88 -10.22
C ILE A 144 4.68 22.08 -10.70
N ILE A 145 3.63 21.97 -9.86
CA ILE A 145 2.42 21.23 -10.23
C ILE A 145 1.75 21.89 -11.43
N LEU A 146 1.55 23.20 -11.42
CA LEU A 146 0.91 23.93 -12.53
C LEU A 146 1.71 23.80 -13.83
N GLU A 147 3.03 23.92 -13.77
CA GLU A 147 3.91 23.73 -14.94
C GLU A 147 3.72 22.33 -15.55
N ASN A 148 3.74 21.28 -14.73
CA ASN A 148 3.60 19.90 -15.21
C ASN A 148 2.18 19.58 -15.71
N LEU A 149 1.15 20.21 -15.12
CA LEU A 149 -0.25 20.04 -15.55
C LEU A 149 -0.60 20.89 -16.78
N SER A 150 0.28 21.77 -17.24
CA SER A 150 0.05 22.61 -18.43
C SER A 150 -0.17 21.81 -19.73
N ILE A 151 0.35 20.57 -19.78
CA ILE A 151 0.16 19.61 -20.88
C ILE A 151 -1.29 19.09 -20.92
N LEU A 152 -1.99 19.12 -19.79
CA LEU A 152 -3.38 18.69 -19.71
C LEU A 152 -4.32 19.76 -20.27
N ARG A 153 -5.52 19.33 -20.69
CA ARG A 153 -6.52 20.23 -21.29
C ARG A 153 -6.70 21.49 -20.45
N LYS A 154 -6.68 22.67 -21.09
CA LYS A 154 -6.79 24.01 -20.48
C LYS A 154 -7.90 24.16 -19.43
N ARG A 155 -9.01 23.42 -19.57
CA ARG A 155 -10.12 23.43 -18.59
C ARG A 155 -9.72 22.84 -17.24
N LEU A 156 -8.97 21.74 -17.24
CA LEU A 156 -8.51 21.08 -16.02
C LEU A 156 -7.46 21.94 -15.31
N TYR A 157 -6.53 22.51 -16.06
CA TYR A 157 -5.55 23.48 -15.56
C TYR A 157 -6.24 24.65 -14.84
N ARG A 158 -7.27 25.25 -15.46
CA ARG A 158 -8.05 26.35 -14.84
C ARG A 158 -8.83 25.93 -13.59
N CYS A 159 -9.25 24.67 -13.50
CA CYS A 159 -9.90 24.17 -12.28
C CYS A 159 -8.90 24.05 -11.14
N PHE A 160 -7.70 23.50 -11.40
CA PHE A 160 -6.64 23.40 -10.40
C PHE A 160 -6.09 24.76 -9.97
N GLU A 161 -5.90 25.68 -10.92
CA GLU A 161 -5.51 27.07 -10.62
C GLU A 161 -6.49 27.74 -9.63
N LYS A 162 -7.78 27.45 -9.76
CA LYS A 162 -8.84 28.00 -8.89
C LYS A 162 -9.07 27.22 -7.59
N SER A 163 -8.68 25.95 -7.52
CA SER A 163 -8.95 25.08 -6.36
C SER A 163 -7.74 24.83 -5.47
N ILE A 164 -6.53 25.22 -5.91
CA ILE A 164 -5.33 25.11 -5.08
C ILE A 164 -5.30 26.19 -3.98
N PHE A 165 -6.29 27.10 -3.96
CA PHE A 165 -6.79 27.83 -2.78
C PHE A 165 -8.28 28.14 -2.96
#